data_AF-A0A6C0D301-F1
#
_entry.id   AF-A0A6C0D301-F1
#
_cell.length_a   1.000
_cell.length_b   1.000
_cell.length_c   1.000
_cell.angle_alpha   90.00
_cell.angle_beta   90.00
_cell.angle_gamma   90.00
#
_symmetry.space_group_name_H-M   'P 1'
#
loop_
_entity.id
_entity.type
_entity.pdbx_description
1 polymer ?
#
loop_
_entity_poly.entity_id
_entity_poly.type
_entity_poly.pdbx_seq_one_letter_code
_entity_poly.pdbx_strand_id
1 'polypeptide(L)'
;MFYIVISIIIIIILIVLFFNKKIEGFNNNIIGYIHVCQKGDWKRSFSMLIDSIKLSKLYENTNEIRIGIVNESGKLIEDEILNDTKFKIIYIGKDKEYERPTLLHMKNAKDHNNTLYYYLHTKGISHFNTEREEVVIKWINNMLDCNIVNWKKVVEKLQQNETYGCNYNNTHYSGNFWWATRKHIDKLPDYIKDYYTAPEDWVLMNKDNMYCDNNCGDNYIALYPDGFY
;
A
#
# COMPACT_ATOMS: atom_id res chain seq x y z
N MET A 1 -12.99 -46.82 29.16
CA MET A 1 -13.17 -45.39 29.51
C MET A 1 -11.89 -44.58 29.36
N PHE A 2 -10.74 -45.05 29.87
CA PHE A 2 -9.44 -44.37 29.78
C PHE A 2 -8.95 -44.05 28.35
N TYR A 3 -9.12 -44.98 27.40
CA TYR A 3 -8.69 -44.80 26.01
C TYR A 3 -9.43 -43.68 25.26
N ILE A 4 -10.71 -43.46 25.57
CA ILE A 4 -11.53 -42.43 24.90
C ILE A 4 -11.07 -41.03 25.32
N VAL A 5 -10.73 -40.86 26.60
CA VAL A 5 -10.24 -39.59 27.14
C VAL A 5 -8.88 -39.21 26.53
N ILE A 6 -7.98 -40.19 26.38
CA ILE A 6 -6.66 -39.97 25.77
C ILE A 6 -6.80 -39.55 24.29
N SER A 7 -7.67 -40.21 23.52
CA SER A 7 -7.90 -39.84 22.11
C SER A 7 -8.47 -38.43 21.94
N ILE A 8 -9.40 -38.01 22.80
CA ILE A 8 -9.99 -36.67 22.73
C ILE A 8 -8.93 -35.59 23.04
N ILE A 9 -8.08 -35.82 24.04
CA ILE A 9 -6.99 -34.89 24.39
C ILE A 9 -5.99 -34.77 23.24
N ILE A 10 -5.61 -35.87 22.60
CA ILE A 10 -4.71 -35.85 21.43
C ILE A 10 -5.34 -35.09 20.26
N ILE A 11 -6.63 -35.28 19.99
CA ILE A 11 -7.35 -34.54 18.94
C ILE A 11 -7.39 -33.05 19.24
N ILE A 12 -7.68 -32.65 20.48
CA ILE A 12 -7.67 -31.23 20.89
C ILE A 12 -6.26 -30.65 20.75
N ILE A 13 -5.23 -31.36 21.18
CA ILE A 13 -3.83 -30.93 21.02
C ILE A 13 -3.47 -30.79 19.54
N LEU A 14 -3.85 -31.75 18.69
CA LEU A 14 -3.60 -31.68 17.25
C LEU A 14 -4.38 -30.55 16.58
N ILE A 15 -5.62 -30.28 17.00
CA ILE A 15 -6.42 -29.15 16.55
C ILE A 15 -5.76 -27.84 16.99
N VAL A 16 -5.38 -27.72 18.26
CA VAL A 16 -4.67 -26.55 18.79
C VAL A 16 -3.32 -26.36 18.11
N LEU A 17 -2.56 -27.43 17.83
CA LEU A 17 -1.31 -27.36 17.09
C LEU A 17 -1.54 -27.04 15.61
N PHE A 18 -2.62 -27.51 14.99
CA PHE A 18 -2.97 -27.20 13.61
C PHE A 18 -3.42 -25.74 13.47
N PHE A 19 -4.24 -25.24 14.41
CA PHE A 19 -4.58 -23.83 14.52
C PHE A 19 -3.35 -23.00 14.88
N ASN A 20 -2.51 -23.43 15.82
CA ASN A 20 -1.27 -22.74 16.18
C ASN A 20 -0.23 -22.78 15.06
N LYS A 21 -0.21 -23.78 14.18
CA LYS A 21 0.64 -23.79 12.98
C LYS A 21 0.09 -22.91 11.87
N LYS A 22 -1.22 -22.64 11.87
CA LYS A 22 -1.87 -21.60 11.06
C LYS A 22 -1.70 -20.20 11.66
N ILE A 23 -1.49 -20.11 12.99
CA ILE A 23 -1.30 -18.89 13.80
C ILE A 23 0.19 -18.62 14.13
N GLU A 24 1.10 -19.53 13.83
CA GLU A 24 2.47 -19.26 13.36
C GLU A 24 2.35 -18.58 11.99
N GLY A 25 1.52 -17.54 11.96
CA GLY A 25 1.19 -16.73 10.83
C GLY A 25 2.47 -16.03 10.47
N PHE A 26 2.99 -16.38 9.29
CA PHE A 26 3.86 -15.57 8.47
C PHE A 26 4.38 -14.33 9.19
N ASN A 27 5.61 -14.43 9.69
CA ASN A 27 6.37 -13.28 10.14
C ASN A 27 6.82 -12.50 8.88
N ASN A 28 5.84 -12.02 8.10
CA ASN A 28 6.07 -11.23 6.91
C ASN A 28 6.67 -9.91 7.35
N ASN A 29 7.84 -9.60 6.79
CA ASN A 29 8.43 -8.28 6.94
C ASN A 29 7.57 -7.30 6.14
N ILE A 30 6.73 -6.50 6.81
CA ILE A 30 5.87 -5.52 6.13
C ILE A 30 6.58 -4.18 6.11
N ILE A 31 6.78 -3.63 4.92
CA ILE A 31 7.39 -2.31 4.73
C ILE A 31 6.38 -1.40 4.01
N GLY A 32 6.08 -0.27 4.64
CA GLY A 32 5.27 0.76 4.00
C GLY A 32 6.13 1.65 3.11
N TYR A 33 5.58 2.04 1.97
CA TYR A 33 6.11 3.12 1.16
C TYR A 33 5.05 4.21 1.01
N ILE A 34 5.44 5.46 1.26
CA ILE A 34 4.55 6.61 1.07
C ILE A 34 5.26 7.64 0.21
N HIS A 35 4.66 8.01 -0.92
CA HIS A 35 5.06 9.18 -1.66
C HIS A 35 4.31 10.42 -1.15
N VAL A 36 5.06 11.46 -0.81
CA VAL A 36 4.55 12.71 -0.25
C VAL A 36 4.90 13.86 -1.19
N CYS A 37 3.87 14.47 -1.78
CA CYS A 37 4.00 15.73 -2.47
C CYS A 37 3.79 16.86 -1.46
N GLN A 38 4.87 17.50 -0.99
CA GLN A 38 4.82 18.61 -0.03
C GLN A 38 4.39 19.91 -0.73
N LYS A 39 3.12 19.97 -1.10
CA LYS A 39 2.45 21.13 -1.72
C LYS A 39 1.11 21.37 -1.05
N GLY A 40 0.69 22.64 -0.95
CA GLY A 40 -0.62 23.00 -0.40
C GLY A 40 -0.84 22.36 0.97
N ASP A 41 -2.01 21.75 1.15
CA ASP A 41 -2.39 21.07 2.40
C ASP A 41 -1.97 19.57 2.39
N TRP A 42 -0.70 19.32 2.07
CA TRP A 42 -0.12 17.97 2.05
C TRP A 42 -0.20 17.27 3.41
N LYS A 43 -0.16 18.05 4.51
CA LYS A 43 -0.24 17.52 5.87
C LYS A 43 -1.57 16.85 6.12
N ARG A 44 -2.68 17.46 5.69
CA ARG A 44 -4.00 16.84 5.76
C ARG A 44 -4.06 15.52 4.99
N SER A 45 -3.56 15.50 3.76
CA SER A 45 -3.52 14.27 2.95
C SER A 45 -2.67 13.18 3.63
N PHE A 46 -1.48 13.54 4.13
CA PHE A 46 -0.59 12.62 4.83
C PHE A 46 -1.19 12.10 6.15
N SER A 47 -1.83 12.97 6.96
CA SER A 47 -2.56 12.59 8.16
C SER A 47 -3.63 11.53 7.87
N MET A 48 -4.43 11.71 6.81
CA MET A 48 -5.44 10.70 6.43
C MET A 48 -4.83 9.31 6.20
N LEU A 49 -3.66 9.23 5.57
CA LEU A 49 -2.95 7.97 5.35
C LEU A 49 -2.45 7.37 6.68
N ILE A 50 -1.73 8.17 7.48
CA ILE A 50 -1.12 7.70 8.72
C ILE A 50 -2.18 7.33 9.76
N ASP A 51 -3.24 8.10 9.88
CA ASP A 51 -4.35 7.82 10.79
C ASP A 51 -5.03 6.50 10.41
N SER A 52 -5.25 6.24 9.12
CA SER A 52 -5.79 4.95 8.66
C SER A 52 -4.86 3.78 8.99
N ILE A 53 -3.55 3.94 8.78
CA ILE A 53 -2.54 2.91 9.11
C ILE A 53 -2.53 2.62 10.63
N LYS A 54 -2.61 3.67 11.47
CA LYS A 54 -2.61 3.53 12.94
C LYS A 54 -3.94 2.94 13.45
N LEU A 55 -5.08 3.46 13.01
CA LEU A 55 -6.41 2.99 13.44
C LEU A 55 -6.70 1.54 13.03
N SER A 56 -6.19 1.10 11.88
CA SER A 56 -6.33 -0.29 11.39
C SER A 56 -5.39 -1.29 12.08
N LYS A 57 -4.52 -0.80 12.97
CA LYS A 57 -3.43 -1.57 13.62
C LYS A 57 -2.38 -2.11 12.65
N LEU A 58 -2.30 -1.54 11.43
CA LEU A 58 -1.27 -1.91 10.46
C LEU A 58 0.09 -1.34 10.89
N TYR A 59 0.10 -0.18 11.54
CA TYR A 59 1.32 0.47 12.02
C TYR A 59 2.17 -0.48 12.90
N GLU A 60 1.55 -1.16 13.85
CA GLU A 60 2.23 -2.10 14.77
C GLU A 60 2.83 -3.29 14.04
N ASN A 61 2.21 -3.71 12.94
CA ASN A 61 2.63 -4.83 12.10
C ASN A 61 3.57 -4.42 10.96
N THR A 62 3.82 -3.11 10.79
CA THR A 62 4.78 -2.56 9.82
C THR A 62 6.15 -2.42 10.48
N ASN A 63 7.21 -2.92 9.85
CA ASN A 63 8.57 -2.80 10.35
C ASN A 63 9.08 -1.36 10.24
N GLU A 64 8.90 -0.74 9.07
CA GLU A 64 9.25 0.64 8.78
C GLU A 64 8.41 1.20 7.63
N ILE A 65 8.32 2.53 7.57
CA ILE A 65 7.63 3.27 6.51
C ILE A 65 8.67 4.17 5.83
N ARG A 66 8.95 3.88 4.57
CA ARG A 66 9.90 4.61 3.74
C ARG A 66 9.17 5.71 2.98
N ILE A 67 9.62 6.94 3.14
CA ILE A 67 8.95 8.13 2.65
C ILE A 67 9.82 8.79 1.60
N GLY A 68 9.30 8.89 0.37
CA GLY A 68 9.90 9.73 -0.65
C GLY A 68 9.12 11.03 -0.77
N ILE A 69 9.85 12.14 -0.71
CA ILE A 69 9.28 13.48 -0.64
C ILE A 69 9.63 14.26 -1.91
N VAL A 70 8.65 14.93 -2.50
CA VAL A 70 8.88 15.88 -3.59
C VAL A 70 8.18 17.21 -3.32
N ASN A 71 8.80 18.29 -3.77
CA ASN A 71 8.20 19.62 -3.80
C ASN A 71 8.95 20.53 -4.79
N GLU A 72 8.47 21.76 -4.96
CA GLU A 72 9.09 22.72 -5.88
C GLU A 72 10.55 23.01 -5.53
N SER A 73 10.91 23.04 -4.25
CA SER A 73 12.24 23.43 -3.79
C SER A 73 13.29 22.31 -3.91
N GLY A 74 12.87 21.04 -3.89
CA GLY A 74 13.78 19.89 -3.80
C GLY A 74 14.46 19.76 -2.43
N LYS A 75 13.90 20.38 -1.40
CA LYS A 75 14.40 20.37 -0.02
C LYS A 75 13.27 19.96 0.91
N LEU A 76 13.61 19.27 2.00
CA LEU A 76 12.63 18.88 3.00
C LEU A 76 12.02 20.12 3.66
N ILE A 77 10.70 20.20 3.68
CA ILE A 77 9.98 21.08 4.58
C ILE A 77 9.78 20.29 5.87
N GLU A 78 10.57 20.59 6.89
CA GLU A 78 10.50 19.93 8.19
C GLU A 78 9.14 20.17 8.84
N ASP A 79 8.56 19.13 9.41
CA ASP A 79 7.32 19.20 10.20
C ASP A 79 7.27 18.00 11.16
N GLU A 80 6.72 18.20 12.35
CA GLU A 80 6.64 17.16 13.40
C GLU A 80 5.86 15.94 12.95
N ILE A 81 4.94 16.06 11.98
CA ILE A 81 4.18 14.93 11.44
C ILE A 81 5.09 13.87 10.78
N LEU A 82 6.29 14.25 10.36
CA LEU A 82 7.29 13.34 9.79
C LEU A 82 8.20 12.72 10.86
N ASN A 83 8.10 13.15 12.11
CA ASN A 83 8.88 12.64 13.22
C ASN A 83 8.19 11.42 13.86
N ASP A 84 8.51 10.25 13.33
CA ASP A 84 8.03 8.97 13.85
C ASP A 84 9.16 7.94 13.76
N THR A 85 9.31 7.10 14.78
CA THR A 85 10.44 6.17 14.89
C THR A 85 10.46 5.11 13.79
N LYS A 86 9.32 4.84 13.15
CA LYS A 86 9.24 3.92 12.01
C LYS A 86 9.44 4.62 10.67
N PHE A 87 9.46 5.95 10.63
CA PHE A 87 9.59 6.69 9.38
C PHE A 87 11.05 6.79 8.96
N LYS A 88 11.30 6.54 7.68
CA LYS A 88 12.60 6.72 7.04
C LYS A 88 12.43 7.55 5.79
N ILE A 89 12.94 8.78 5.81
CA ILE A 89 12.98 9.62 4.61
C ILE A 89 14.07 9.06 3.70
N ILE A 90 13.67 8.52 2.56
CA ILE A 90 14.56 7.83 1.61
C ILE A 90 14.92 8.69 0.40
N TYR A 91 14.14 9.74 0.15
CA TYR A 91 14.33 10.61 -1.00
C TYR A 91 13.71 11.99 -0.75
N ILE A 92 14.38 13.03 -1.24
CA ILE A 92 13.88 14.40 -1.28
C ILE A 92 14.26 14.97 -2.65
N GLY A 93 13.28 15.35 -3.45
CA GLY A 93 13.53 15.88 -4.80
C GLY A 93 12.46 16.82 -5.31
N LYS A 94 12.48 17.06 -6.61
CA LYS A 94 11.60 18.01 -7.29
C LYS A 94 10.25 17.38 -7.63
N ASP A 95 9.19 18.17 -7.59
CA ASP A 95 7.83 17.76 -7.94
C ASP A 95 7.69 17.08 -9.32
N LYS A 96 8.49 17.52 -10.30
CA LYS A 96 8.56 16.93 -11.65
C LYS A 96 9.01 15.47 -11.70
N GLU A 97 9.58 14.96 -10.61
CA GLU A 97 10.02 13.57 -10.52
C GLU A 97 8.85 12.64 -10.15
N TYR A 98 7.76 13.22 -9.62
CA TYR A 98 6.60 12.51 -9.15
C TYR A 98 7.00 11.35 -8.22
N GLU A 99 6.29 10.24 -8.32
CA GLU A 99 6.42 9.04 -7.50
C GLU A 99 7.65 8.18 -7.85
N ARG A 100 8.34 8.47 -8.96
CA ARG A 100 9.38 7.58 -9.52
C ARG A 100 10.52 7.29 -8.54
N PRO A 101 11.13 8.28 -7.86
CA PRO A 101 12.24 7.99 -6.95
C PRO A 101 11.83 7.07 -5.80
N THR A 102 10.61 7.23 -5.28
CA THR A 102 10.05 6.37 -4.23
C THR A 102 9.91 4.92 -4.70
N LEU A 103 9.32 4.71 -5.89
CA LEU A 103 9.10 3.39 -6.47
C LEU A 103 10.42 2.71 -6.87
N LEU A 104 11.34 3.45 -7.49
CA LEU A 104 12.65 2.92 -7.88
C LEU A 104 13.54 2.62 -6.67
N HIS A 105 13.38 3.34 -5.56
CA HIS A 105 13.99 2.90 -4.31
C HIS A 105 13.42 1.55 -3.85
N MET A 106 12.10 1.33 -3.92
CA MET A 106 11.49 0.04 -3.57
C MET A 106 12.08 -1.09 -4.43
N LYS A 107 12.17 -0.86 -5.74
CA LYS A 107 12.80 -1.79 -6.69
C LYS A 107 14.22 -2.19 -6.27
N ASN A 108 15.04 -1.21 -5.93
CA ASN A 108 16.46 -1.39 -5.65
C ASN A 108 16.79 -1.73 -4.19
N ALA A 109 15.78 -1.71 -3.29
CA ALA A 109 15.97 -2.07 -1.89
C ALA A 109 16.43 -3.53 -1.75
N LYS A 110 17.28 -3.80 -0.75
CA LYS A 110 17.81 -5.14 -0.45
C LYS A 110 17.06 -5.78 0.72
N ASP A 111 15.73 -5.83 0.60
CA ASP A 111 14.87 -6.41 1.64
C ASP A 111 14.78 -7.93 1.51
N HIS A 112 14.22 -8.57 2.54
CA HIS A 112 14.04 -10.02 2.56
C HIS A 112 13.05 -10.49 1.48
N ASN A 113 13.26 -11.71 0.97
CA ASN A 113 12.42 -12.29 -0.08
C ASN A 113 10.95 -12.49 0.33
N ASN A 114 10.67 -12.57 1.63
CA ASN A 114 9.32 -12.67 2.19
C ASN A 114 8.70 -11.30 2.54
N THR A 115 9.32 -10.19 2.11
CA THR A 115 8.79 -8.85 2.36
C THR A 115 7.49 -8.61 1.58
N LEU A 116 6.51 -8.02 2.27
CA LEU A 116 5.33 -7.43 1.66
C LEU A 116 5.46 -5.91 1.70
N TYR A 117 5.11 -5.28 0.60
CA TYR A 117 5.05 -3.83 0.50
C TYR A 117 3.61 -3.39 0.40
N TYR A 118 3.27 -2.30 1.09
CA TYR A 118 2.14 -1.45 0.71
C TYR A 118 2.67 -0.11 0.24
N TYR A 119 2.01 0.45 -0.76
CA TYR A 119 2.36 1.73 -1.35
C TYR A 119 1.16 2.67 -1.30
N LEU A 120 1.40 3.90 -0.83
CA LEU A 120 0.42 4.97 -0.76
C LEU A 120 1.03 6.27 -1.30
N HIS A 121 0.16 7.20 -1.67
CA HIS A 121 0.52 8.51 -2.18
C HIS A 121 -0.41 9.57 -1.57
N THR A 122 0.13 10.72 -1.15
CA THR A 122 -0.68 11.91 -0.83
C THR A 122 -1.52 12.36 -2.03
N LYS A 123 -2.80 11.99 -2.05
CA LYS A 123 -3.74 12.29 -3.13
C LYS A 123 -4.70 13.41 -2.70
N GLY A 124 -5.33 14.05 -3.67
CA GLY A 124 -6.41 15.03 -3.44
C GLY A 124 -5.98 16.45 -3.08
N ILE A 125 -4.68 16.73 -2.96
CA ILE A 125 -4.13 18.04 -2.55
C ILE A 125 -4.70 19.21 -3.38
N SER A 126 -4.86 19.04 -4.69
CA SER A 126 -5.41 20.05 -5.61
C SER A 126 -6.91 20.29 -5.48
N HIS A 127 -7.63 19.43 -4.74
CA HIS A 127 -9.09 19.47 -4.60
C HIS A 127 -9.54 19.87 -3.19
N PHE A 128 -8.63 20.00 -2.24
CA PHE A 128 -8.94 20.56 -0.94
C PHE A 128 -9.37 22.03 -1.07
N ASN A 129 -10.40 22.40 -0.30
CA ASN A 129 -11.11 23.67 -0.32
C ASN A 129 -11.79 23.98 -1.66
N THR A 130 -12.16 22.95 -2.43
CA THR A 130 -12.95 23.08 -3.67
C THR A 130 -14.30 22.37 -3.53
N GLU A 131 -15.23 22.65 -4.43
CA GLU A 131 -16.52 21.94 -4.52
C GLU A 131 -16.37 20.41 -4.70
N ARG A 132 -15.20 19.95 -5.16
CA ARG A 132 -14.91 18.52 -5.37
C ARG A 132 -14.35 17.82 -4.13
N GLU A 133 -14.05 18.56 -3.07
CA GLU A 133 -13.36 18.02 -1.89
C GLU A 133 -14.08 16.80 -1.31
N GLU A 134 -15.39 16.89 -1.08
CA GLU A 134 -16.17 15.81 -0.45
C GLU A 134 -16.07 14.49 -1.24
N VAL A 135 -16.20 14.58 -2.57
CA VAL A 135 -16.13 13.43 -3.47
C VAL A 135 -14.72 12.83 -3.47
N VAL A 136 -13.69 13.67 -3.48
CA VAL A 136 -12.28 13.23 -3.46
C VAL A 136 -11.94 12.56 -2.13
N ILE A 137 -12.41 13.10 -1.00
CA ILE A 137 -12.20 12.49 0.32
C ILE A 137 -12.88 11.12 0.39
N LYS A 138 -14.12 11.00 -0.11
CA LYS A 138 -14.82 9.71 -0.17
C LYS A 138 -14.04 8.70 -1.02
N TRP A 139 -13.47 9.12 -2.13
CA TRP A 139 -12.65 8.26 -2.97
C TRP A 139 -11.36 7.81 -2.28
N ILE A 140 -10.64 8.73 -1.60
CA ILE A 140 -9.47 8.38 -0.79
C ILE A 140 -9.83 7.37 0.30
N ASN A 141 -10.93 7.60 1.01
CA ASN A 141 -11.41 6.69 2.06
C ASN A 141 -11.74 5.30 1.51
N ASN A 142 -12.37 5.19 0.34
CA ASN A 142 -12.64 3.89 -0.30
C ASN A 142 -11.34 3.11 -0.59
N MET A 143 -10.28 3.79 -1.03
CA MET A 143 -8.99 3.15 -1.32
C MET A 143 -8.24 2.76 -0.04
N LEU A 144 -8.32 3.58 1.01
CA LEU A 144 -7.82 3.26 2.34
C LEU A 144 -8.58 2.08 2.95
N ASP A 145 -9.90 2.02 2.80
CA ASP A 145 -10.70 0.89 3.27
C ASP A 145 -10.27 -0.41 2.60
N CYS A 146 -10.04 -0.36 1.29
CA CYS A 146 -9.63 -1.54 0.54
C CYS A 146 -8.20 -2.02 0.87
N ASN A 147 -7.24 -1.09 0.97
CA ASN A 147 -5.82 -1.45 1.08
C ASN A 147 -5.31 -1.47 2.54
N ILE A 148 -5.84 -0.62 3.41
CA ILE A 148 -5.29 -0.36 4.75
C ILE A 148 -6.20 -0.90 5.84
N VAL A 149 -7.48 -0.52 5.87
CA VAL A 149 -8.40 -0.97 6.94
C VAL A 149 -8.54 -2.49 6.94
N ASN A 150 -8.61 -3.10 5.75
CA ASN A 150 -8.72 -4.54 5.58
C ASN A 150 -7.39 -5.27 5.35
N TRP A 151 -6.25 -4.72 5.80
CA TRP A 151 -4.91 -5.25 5.48
C TRP A 151 -4.71 -6.74 5.80
N LYS A 152 -5.38 -7.30 6.81
CA LYS A 152 -5.30 -8.74 7.12
C LYS A 152 -5.82 -9.62 5.99
N LYS A 153 -6.94 -9.21 5.37
CA LYS A 153 -7.48 -9.84 4.15
C LYS A 153 -6.48 -9.69 3.00
N VAL A 154 -5.85 -8.52 2.89
CA VAL A 154 -4.85 -8.26 1.85
C VAL A 154 -3.68 -9.24 1.97
N VAL A 155 -3.10 -9.38 3.17
CA VAL A 155 -2.01 -10.31 3.45
C VAL A 155 -2.41 -11.76 3.17
N GLU A 156 -3.63 -12.17 3.51
CA GLU A 156 -4.17 -13.50 3.16
C GLU A 156 -4.21 -13.70 1.63
N LYS A 157 -4.71 -12.72 0.87
CA LYS A 157 -4.76 -12.81 -0.59
C LYS A 157 -3.38 -12.86 -1.23
N LEU A 158 -2.40 -12.15 -0.68
CA LEU A 158 -1.01 -12.18 -1.15
C LEU A 158 -0.29 -13.51 -0.88
N GLN A 159 -0.91 -14.46 -0.16
CA GLN A 159 -0.37 -15.83 -0.07
C GLN A 159 -0.48 -16.58 -1.40
N GLN A 160 -1.42 -16.20 -2.26
CA GLN A 160 -1.70 -16.84 -3.55
C GLN A 160 -1.54 -15.89 -4.74
N ASN A 161 -1.26 -14.60 -4.46
CA ASN A 161 -1.21 -13.53 -5.44
C ASN A 161 0.06 -12.70 -5.24
N GLU A 162 0.50 -12.03 -6.30
CA GLU A 162 1.74 -11.23 -6.26
C GLU A 162 1.49 -9.74 -5.99
N THR A 163 0.31 -9.25 -6.38
CA THR A 163 -0.16 -7.88 -6.11
C THR A 163 -1.60 -7.89 -5.60
N TYR A 164 -1.96 -6.82 -4.89
CA TYR A 164 -3.32 -6.56 -4.45
C TYR A 164 -3.61 -5.07 -4.58
N GLY A 165 -4.81 -4.73 -5.04
CA GLY A 165 -5.32 -3.37 -5.01
C GLY A 165 -6.81 -3.38 -5.35
N CYS A 166 -7.39 -2.20 -5.59
CA CYS A 166 -8.79 -2.07 -5.97
C CYS A 166 -9.01 -1.21 -7.18
N ASN A 167 -10.23 -1.32 -7.73
CA ASN A 167 -10.74 -0.37 -8.72
C ASN A 167 -9.77 -0.29 -9.90
N TYR A 168 -9.44 -1.46 -10.44
CA TYR A 168 -8.47 -1.63 -11.52
C TYR A 168 -9.11 -1.28 -12.87
N ASN A 169 -8.51 -0.33 -13.59
CA ASN A 169 -9.01 0.25 -14.83
C ASN A 169 -8.30 -0.27 -16.10
N ASN A 170 -7.81 -1.51 -16.08
CA ASN A 170 -6.97 -2.13 -17.11
C ASN A 170 -5.50 -1.69 -17.17
N THR A 171 -5.14 -0.57 -16.54
CA THR A 171 -3.75 -0.10 -16.50
C THR A 171 -3.16 -0.12 -15.09
N HIS A 172 -3.90 0.36 -14.09
CA HIS A 172 -3.41 0.50 -12.71
C HIS A 172 -4.54 0.36 -11.68
N TYR A 173 -4.17 0.22 -10.41
CA TYR A 173 -5.11 0.34 -9.30
C TYR A 173 -5.42 1.81 -9.02
N SER A 174 -6.66 2.10 -8.61
CA SER A 174 -7.05 3.48 -8.32
C SER A 174 -6.20 4.12 -7.22
N GLY A 175 -5.90 5.42 -7.40
CA GLY A 175 -5.16 6.26 -6.46
C GLY A 175 -3.68 5.91 -6.32
N ASN A 176 -3.20 4.94 -7.09
CA ASN A 176 -1.91 4.30 -6.89
C ASN A 176 -1.76 3.71 -5.48
N PHE A 177 -2.82 3.13 -4.92
CA PHE A 177 -2.78 2.45 -3.60
C PHE A 177 -2.84 0.94 -3.82
N TRP A 178 -1.79 0.23 -3.39
CA TRP A 178 -1.66 -1.19 -3.66
C TRP A 178 -0.67 -1.87 -2.72
N TRP A 179 -0.66 -3.19 -2.77
CA TRP A 179 0.32 -4.05 -2.14
C TRP A 179 1.01 -4.94 -3.17
N ALA A 180 2.26 -5.32 -2.88
CA ALA A 180 3.02 -6.25 -3.70
C ALA A 180 3.99 -7.07 -2.86
N THR A 181 4.30 -8.28 -3.34
CA THR A 181 5.37 -9.11 -2.78
C THR A 181 6.74 -8.64 -3.26
N ARG A 182 7.82 -8.90 -2.49
CA ARG A 182 9.19 -8.68 -2.97
C ARG A 182 9.47 -9.36 -4.31
N LYS A 183 9.03 -10.62 -4.45
CA LYS A 183 9.12 -11.40 -5.68
C LYS A 183 8.52 -10.68 -6.88
N HIS A 184 7.40 -9.98 -6.69
CA HIS A 184 6.78 -9.20 -7.74
C HIS A 184 7.64 -8.00 -8.14
N ILE A 185 8.06 -7.21 -7.15
CA ILE A 185 8.92 -6.03 -7.35
C ILE A 185 10.21 -6.40 -8.10
N ASP A 186 10.78 -7.59 -7.85
CA ASP A 186 11.96 -8.09 -8.55
C ASP A 186 11.77 -8.29 -10.06
N LYS A 187 10.54 -8.49 -10.54
CA LYS A 187 10.23 -8.65 -11.98
C LYS A 187 9.99 -7.33 -12.72
N LEU A 188 9.72 -6.25 -12.00
CA LEU A 188 9.43 -4.95 -12.60
C LEU A 188 10.69 -4.29 -13.18
N PRO A 189 10.58 -3.40 -14.18
CA PRO A 189 11.72 -2.67 -14.69
C PRO A 189 12.32 -1.74 -13.63
N ASP A 190 13.62 -1.49 -13.73
CA ASP A 190 14.39 -0.52 -12.95
C ASP A 190 14.28 0.91 -13.47
N TYR A 191 13.36 1.14 -14.42
CA TYR A 191 13.02 2.45 -14.96
C TYR A 191 11.50 2.61 -15.05
N ILE A 192 11.05 3.85 -14.92
CA ILE A 192 9.65 4.26 -15.12
C ILE A 192 9.64 5.30 -16.23
N LYS A 193 8.79 5.09 -17.25
CA LYS A 193 8.69 5.98 -18.42
C LYS A 193 8.33 7.41 -18.03
N ASP A 194 8.70 8.37 -18.86
CA ASP A 194 8.47 9.80 -18.63
C ASP A 194 7.12 10.27 -19.21
N TYR A 195 6.02 9.72 -18.68
CA TYR A 195 4.67 10.26 -18.88
C TYR A 195 3.94 10.31 -17.55
N TYR A 196 2.89 11.14 -17.48
CA TYR A 196 2.26 11.52 -16.22
C TYR A 196 1.81 10.32 -15.37
N THR A 197 1.05 9.38 -15.95
CA THR A 197 0.52 8.21 -15.24
C THR A 197 1.47 7.02 -15.15
N ALA A 198 2.70 7.13 -15.67
CA ALA A 198 3.65 6.02 -15.69
C ALA A 198 3.96 5.42 -14.31
N PRO A 199 4.05 6.22 -13.22
CA PRO A 199 4.23 5.66 -11.89
C PRO A 199 3.04 4.82 -11.40
N GLU A 200 1.82 5.14 -11.83
CA GLU A 200 0.61 4.37 -11.47
C GLU A 200 0.60 3.01 -12.18
N ASP A 201 1.04 2.99 -13.44
CA ASP A 201 1.10 1.77 -14.27
C ASP A 201 2.21 0.79 -13.84
N TRP A 202 3.25 1.28 -13.17
CA TRP A 202 4.51 0.54 -12.96
C TRP A 202 4.28 -0.81 -12.27
N VAL A 203 3.47 -0.86 -11.21
CA VAL A 203 3.21 -2.11 -10.47
C VAL A 203 2.45 -3.14 -11.30
N LEU A 204 1.70 -2.73 -12.33
CA LEU A 204 0.94 -3.64 -13.20
C LEU A 204 1.55 -3.79 -14.60
N MET A 205 2.82 -3.41 -14.77
CA MET A 205 3.59 -3.76 -15.97
C MET A 205 3.83 -5.27 -16.09
N ASN A 206 3.82 -5.98 -14.96
CA ASN A 206 3.66 -7.43 -14.89
C ASN A 206 2.32 -7.71 -14.19
N LYS A 207 1.44 -8.52 -14.80
CA LYS A 207 0.10 -8.82 -14.25
C LYS A 207 -0.03 -10.27 -13.75
N ASP A 208 1.09 -10.98 -13.62
CA ASP A 208 1.12 -12.36 -13.12
C ASP A 208 0.52 -12.42 -11.72
N ASN A 209 -0.50 -13.25 -11.53
CA ASN A 209 -1.18 -13.45 -10.24
C ASN A 209 -1.61 -12.13 -9.58
N MET A 210 -2.10 -11.18 -10.38
CA MET A 210 -2.69 -9.94 -9.90
C MET A 210 -4.03 -10.21 -9.21
N TYR A 211 -4.22 -9.71 -7.99
CA TYR A 211 -5.52 -9.68 -7.33
C TYR A 211 -6.10 -8.26 -7.36
N CYS A 212 -7.37 -8.14 -7.70
CA CYS A 212 -8.11 -6.90 -7.60
C CYS A 212 -9.36 -7.13 -6.74
N ASP A 213 -9.58 -6.27 -5.76
CA ASP A 213 -10.77 -6.24 -4.92
C ASP A 213 -11.65 -5.07 -5.34
N ASN A 214 -12.96 -5.31 -5.55
CA ASN A 214 -13.94 -4.33 -6.03
C ASN A 214 -13.66 -3.75 -7.43
N ASN A 215 -14.69 -3.75 -8.29
CA ASN A 215 -14.70 -3.11 -9.62
C ASN A 215 -13.43 -3.35 -10.45
N CYS A 216 -13.28 -4.57 -10.97
CA CYS A 216 -12.09 -5.01 -11.69
C CYS A 216 -12.37 -5.22 -13.18
N GLY A 217 -11.60 -4.57 -14.04
CA GLY A 217 -11.64 -4.76 -15.50
C GLY A 217 -12.57 -3.78 -16.23
N ASP A 218 -13.04 -4.15 -17.43
CA ASP A 218 -13.76 -3.27 -18.37
C ASP A 218 -15.06 -2.65 -17.82
N ASN A 219 -15.64 -3.24 -16.77
CA ASN A 219 -16.82 -2.73 -16.08
C ASN A 219 -16.47 -1.81 -14.90
N TYR A 220 -15.24 -1.30 -14.86
CA TYR A 220 -14.87 -0.20 -13.96
C TYR A 220 -15.70 1.03 -14.31
N ILE A 221 -16.84 1.16 -13.65
CA ILE A 221 -17.52 2.44 -13.53
C ILE A 221 -16.73 3.17 -12.46
N ALA A 222 -15.81 4.04 -12.89
CA ALA A 222 -15.27 5.06 -12.02
C ALA A 222 -16.47 5.70 -11.33
N LEU A 223 -16.61 5.51 -10.02
CA LEU A 223 -17.80 6.01 -9.36
C LEU A 223 -17.90 7.53 -9.55
N TYR A 224 -16.79 8.26 -9.81
CA TYR A 224 -16.77 9.71 -10.02
C TYR A 224 -15.55 10.22 -10.83
N PRO A 225 -15.62 11.46 -11.38
CA PRO A 225 -15.68 11.76 -12.82
C PRO A 225 -14.37 11.72 -13.61
N ASP A 226 -14.51 11.66 -14.93
CA ASP A 226 -13.42 11.87 -15.88
C ASP A 226 -12.63 13.16 -15.57
N GLY A 227 -11.30 13.06 -15.51
CA GLY A 227 -10.40 14.23 -15.40
C GLY A 227 -9.74 14.49 -14.05
N PHE A 228 -9.50 13.47 -13.21
CA PHE A 228 -8.63 13.58 -12.01
C PHE A 228 -7.16 13.25 -12.26
N TYR A 229 -6.75 13.15 -13.53
CA TYR A 229 -5.36 13.10 -13.93
C TYR A 229 -4.83 14.52 -14.14
#